data_AF-C0Q690-F1
#
_entry.id   AF-C0Q690-F1
#
_cell.length_a   1.000
_cell.length_b   1.000
_cell.length_c   1.000
_cell.angle_alpha   90.00
_cell.angle_beta   90.00
_cell.angle_gamma   90.00
#
_symmetry.space_group_name_H-M   'P 1'
#
loop_
_entity.id
_entity.type
_entity.pdbx_description
1 polymer ?
#
loop_
_entity_poly.entity_id
_entity_poly.type
_entity_poly.pdbx_seq_one_letter_code
_entity_poly.pdbx_strand_id
1 'polypeptide(L)'
;MNLNRYSLLNALNFFTRMSDINKIIVIISSSRLMPLARFWLTECKNVIAVFDAATSVQDIIRNVSQHQSGEKILTEQRDYRFRINRKDIVKMKYFLSESGMEELQDRFMNSSSTMYRWRKELAVKFGVREPRYLLLPDSVTLL
;
A
#
# COMPACT_ATOMS: atom_id res chain seq x y z
N MET A 1 -11.27 6.52 0.42
CA MET A 1 -9.88 6.95 0.73
C MET A 1 -9.11 7.02 -0.58
N ASN A 2 -8.33 8.09 -0.79
CA ASN A 2 -7.43 8.19 -1.95
C ASN A 2 -6.02 7.76 -1.49
N LEU A 3 -5.44 6.72 -2.11
CA LEU A 3 -4.11 6.18 -1.80
C LEU A 3 -3.13 6.63 -2.89
N ASN A 4 -2.27 7.58 -2.54
CA ASN A 4 -1.25 8.12 -3.43
C ASN A 4 -0.03 8.55 -2.60
N ARG A 5 0.98 9.13 -3.26
CA ARG A 5 2.22 9.58 -2.62
C ARG A 5 2.00 10.50 -1.41
N TYR A 6 0.96 11.33 -1.43
CA TYR A 6 0.67 12.29 -0.37
C TYR A 6 -0.04 11.64 0.83
N SER A 7 -0.86 10.61 0.58
CA SER A 7 -1.65 9.95 1.63
C SER A 7 -1.00 8.67 2.17
N LEU A 8 0.08 8.18 1.56
CA LEU A 8 0.71 6.90 1.87
C LEU A 8 1.07 6.73 3.36
N LEU A 9 1.80 7.69 3.93
CA LEU A 9 2.22 7.65 5.34
C LEU A 9 1.00 7.64 6.28
N ASN A 10 0.01 8.48 6.00
CA ASN A 10 -1.22 8.54 6.77
C ASN A 10 -2.01 7.24 6.67
N ALA A 11 -2.10 6.64 5.46
CA ALA A 11 -2.75 5.36 5.25
C ALA A 11 -2.05 4.23 6.02
N LEU A 12 -0.72 4.17 5.99
CA LEU A 12 0.05 3.19 6.76
C LEU A 12 -0.25 3.28 8.25
N ASN A 13 -0.26 4.49 8.81
CA ASN A 13 -0.59 4.69 10.22
C ASN A 13 -2.05 4.35 10.53
N PHE A 14 -2.98 4.74 9.66
CA PHE A 14 -4.41 4.46 9.78
C PHE A 14 -4.67 2.95 9.84
N PHE A 15 -4.21 2.18 8.86
CA PHE A 15 -4.46 0.73 8.79
C PHE A 15 -3.70 -0.08 9.84
N THR A 16 -2.60 0.44 10.39
CA THR A 16 -1.91 -0.22 11.52
C THR A 16 -2.70 -0.12 12.82
N ARG A 17 -3.56 0.91 12.96
CA ARG A 17 -4.32 1.20 14.20
C ARG A 17 -5.78 0.75 14.15
N MET A 18 -6.25 0.22 13.02
CA MET A 18 -7.65 -0.15 12.82
C MET A 18 -7.95 -1.54 13.40
N SER A 19 -8.23 -1.62 14.69
CA SER A 19 -8.95 -2.76 15.26
C SER A 19 -10.47 -2.57 15.20
N ASP A 20 -11.00 -1.33 15.27
CA ASP A 20 -12.42 -1.10 15.65
C ASP A 20 -13.16 0.00 14.85
N ILE A 21 -12.85 0.21 13.57
CA ILE A 21 -13.59 1.19 12.76
C ILE A 21 -14.77 0.55 12.01
N ASN A 22 -15.99 0.90 12.45
CA ASN A 22 -17.27 0.51 11.84
C ASN A 22 -17.59 1.24 10.51
N LYS A 23 -16.60 1.79 9.82
CA LYS A 23 -16.80 2.49 8.55
C LYS A 23 -16.39 1.60 7.39
N ILE A 24 -17.27 1.49 6.39
CA ILE A 24 -16.96 0.88 5.09
C ILE A 24 -15.95 1.75 4.35
N ILE A 25 -14.90 1.14 3.79
CA ILE A 25 -13.80 1.82 3.10
C ILE A 25 -13.70 1.34 1.67
N VAL A 26 -13.76 2.30 0.75
CA VAL A 26 -13.35 2.14 -0.65
C VAL A 26 -12.00 2.85 -0.82
N ILE A 27 -11.04 2.17 -1.44
CA ILE A 27 -9.72 2.73 -1.74
C ILE A 27 -9.64 3.05 -3.23
N ILE A 28 -9.25 4.28 -3.57
CA ILE A 28 -8.89 4.67 -4.94
C ILE A 28 -7.39 4.89 -4.93
N SER A 29 -6.63 4.06 -5.62
CA SER A 29 -5.17 4.00 -5.51
C SER A 29 -4.49 4.41 -6.80
N SER A 30 -3.36 5.11 -6.69
CA SER A 30 -2.43 5.20 -7.82
C SER A 30 -1.91 3.80 -8.18
N SER A 31 -1.60 3.60 -9.47
CA SER A 31 -1.19 2.28 -9.99
C SER A 31 0.02 1.70 -9.25
N ARG A 32 0.98 2.55 -8.85
CA ARG A 32 2.16 2.16 -8.06
C ARG A 32 1.80 1.56 -6.70
N LEU A 33 0.74 2.06 -6.05
CA LEU A 33 0.34 1.65 -4.70
C LEU A 33 -0.78 0.59 -4.71
N MET A 34 -1.23 0.15 -5.88
CA MET A 34 -2.23 -0.91 -6.01
C MET A 34 -1.87 -2.22 -5.27
N PRO A 35 -0.60 -2.70 -5.24
CA PRO A 35 -0.25 -3.89 -4.44
C PRO A 35 -0.60 -3.72 -2.96
N LEU A 36 -0.40 -2.51 -2.42
CA LEU A 36 -0.71 -2.16 -1.04
C LEU A 36 -2.22 -2.03 -0.80
N ALA A 37 -2.93 -1.37 -1.72
CA ALA A 37 -4.38 -1.25 -1.64
C ALA A 37 -5.06 -2.63 -1.63
N ARG A 38 -4.60 -3.55 -2.49
CA ARG A 38 -5.10 -4.93 -2.54
C ARG A 38 -4.75 -5.72 -1.29
N PHE A 39 -3.56 -5.54 -0.72
CA PHE A 39 -3.23 -6.12 0.58
C PHE A 39 -4.26 -5.73 1.65
N TRP A 40 -4.62 -4.44 1.74
CA TRP A 40 -5.66 -4.01 2.69
C TRP A 40 -7.06 -4.51 2.33
N LEU A 41 -7.40 -4.61 1.04
CA LEU A 41 -8.64 -5.27 0.63
C LEU A 41 -8.72 -6.72 1.11
N THR A 42 -7.61 -7.45 1.15
CA THR A 42 -7.59 -8.82 1.67
C THR A 42 -7.63 -8.84 3.20
N GLU A 43 -6.76 -8.08 3.86
CA GLU A 43 -6.51 -8.20 5.29
C GLU A 43 -7.49 -7.41 6.17
N CYS A 44 -8.09 -6.33 5.66
CA CYS A 44 -9.01 -5.49 6.43
C CYS A 44 -10.46 -5.85 6.10
N LYS A 45 -11.26 -6.13 7.13
CA LYS A 45 -12.68 -6.51 6.96
C LYS A 45 -13.53 -5.35 6.43
N ASN A 46 -13.18 -4.13 6.84
CA ASN A 46 -13.92 -2.93 6.50
C ASN A 46 -13.50 -2.29 5.17
N VAL A 47 -12.44 -2.79 4.52
CA VAL A 47 -12.11 -2.41 3.13
C VAL A 47 -12.90 -3.31 2.21
N ILE A 48 -13.83 -2.73 1.46
CA ILE A 48 -14.74 -3.48 0.60
C ILE A 48 -14.36 -3.42 -0.88
N ALA A 49 -13.63 -2.40 -1.31
CA ALA A 49 -13.30 -2.24 -2.73
C ALA A 49 -12.00 -1.45 -2.92
N VAL A 50 -11.31 -1.77 -4.01
CA VAL A 50 -10.11 -1.05 -4.47
C VAL A 50 -10.28 -0.73 -5.95
N PHE A 51 -10.06 0.52 -6.32
CA PHE A 51 -10.07 0.99 -7.70
C PHE A 51 -8.73 1.66 -8.04
N ASP A 52 -8.32 1.57 -9.30
CA ASP A 52 -7.21 2.37 -9.79
C ASP A 52 -7.68 3.82 -9.97
N ALA A 53 -6.81 4.80 -9.77
CA ALA A 53 -7.12 6.21 -9.97
C ALA A 53 -7.53 6.54 -11.42
N ALA A 54 -7.16 5.70 -12.40
CA ALA A 54 -7.61 5.80 -13.78
C ALA A 54 -9.04 5.27 -14.00
N THR A 55 -9.64 4.56 -13.03
CA THR A 55 -11.02 4.08 -13.13
C THR A 55 -11.99 5.26 -13.12
N SER A 56 -12.94 5.28 -14.06
CA SER A 56 -13.92 6.37 -14.15
C SER A 56 -14.83 6.41 -12.92
N VAL A 57 -15.25 7.61 -12.54
CA VAL A 57 -16.20 7.77 -11.41
C VAL A 57 -17.50 7.03 -11.66
N GLN A 58 -17.98 7.01 -12.91
CA GLN A 58 -19.20 6.28 -13.28
C GLN A 58 -19.06 4.78 -13.05
N ASP A 59 -17.90 4.20 -13.39
CA ASP A 59 -17.62 2.79 -13.15
C ASP A 59 -17.52 2.48 -11.66
N ILE A 60 -16.90 3.36 -10.87
CA ILE A 60 -16.83 3.21 -9.41
C ILE A 60 -18.23 3.20 -8.82
N ILE A 61 -19.08 4.18 -9.17
CA ILE A 61 -20.47 4.27 -8.69
C ILE A 61 -21.24 3.01 -9.08
N ARG A 62 -21.17 2.61 -10.36
CA ARG A 62 -21.84 1.41 -10.86
C ARG A 62 -21.45 0.16 -10.08
N ASN A 63 -20.16 -0.07 -9.88
CA ASN A 63 -19.67 -1.23 -9.13
C ASN A 63 -20.15 -1.19 -7.68
N VAL A 64 -20.08 -0.04 -7.01
CA VAL A 64 -20.50 0.10 -5.61
C VAL A 64 -22.01 -0.08 -5.45
N SER A 65 -22.82 0.46 -6.36
CA SER A 65 -24.29 0.38 -6.29
C SER A 65 -24.85 -1.02 -6.58
N GLN A 66 -24.08 -1.89 -7.26
CA GLN A 66 -24.52 -3.24 -7.63
C GLN A 66 -24.30 -4.28 -6.51
N HIS A 67 -23.54 -3.96 -5.48
CA HIS A 67 -23.17 -4.90 -4.42
C HIS A 67 -23.91 -4.59 -3.12
N GLN A 68 -24.11 -5.62 -2.29
CA GLN A 68 -24.75 -5.42 -0.99
C GLN A 68 -23.83 -4.61 -0.06
N SER A 69 -24.43 -3.84 0.86
CA SER A 69 -23.68 -3.04 1.82
C SER A 69 -22.76 -3.94 2.66
N GLY A 70 -21.45 -3.73 2.55
CA GLY A 70 -20.43 -4.50 3.27
C GLY A 70 -19.85 -5.69 2.51
N GLU A 71 -20.39 -6.02 1.34
CA GLU A 71 -19.84 -7.06 0.46
C GLU A 71 -18.52 -6.59 -0.18
N LYS A 72 -17.52 -7.48 -0.24
CA LYS A 72 -16.25 -7.17 -0.92
C LYS A 72 -16.44 -7.24 -2.43
N ILE A 73 -16.17 -6.13 -3.09
CA ILE A 73 -16.15 -5.99 -4.54
C ILE A 73 -14.79 -6.44 -5.04
N LEU A 74 -14.74 -7.66 -5.56
CA LEU A 74 -13.52 -8.24 -6.12
C LEU A 74 -13.39 -7.81 -7.58
N THR A 75 -12.75 -6.67 -7.83
CA THR A 75 -12.31 -6.29 -9.19
C THR A 75 -11.22 -7.23 -9.69
N GLU A 76 -11.22 -7.52 -11.00
CA GLU A 76 -10.24 -8.39 -11.68
C GLU A 76 -8.83 -8.22 -11.11
N GLN A 77 -8.25 -9.32 -10.66
CA GLN A 77 -6.90 -9.33 -10.14
C GLN A 77 -5.94 -9.22 -11.31
N ARG A 78 -5.36 -8.03 -11.51
CA ARG A 78 -4.08 -7.98 -12.21
C ARG A 78 -3.09 -8.77 -11.37
N ASP A 79 -2.47 -9.78 -11.96
CA ASP A 79 -1.45 -10.58 -11.30
C ASP A 79 -0.23 -9.69 -11.06
N TYR A 80 -0.14 -9.13 -9.86
CA TYR A 80 1.09 -8.47 -9.43
C TYR A 80 2.11 -9.55 -9.15
N ARG A 81 3.26 -9.45 -9.84
CA ARG A 81 4.37 -10.41 -9.74
C ARG A 81 4.83 -10.65 -8.30
N PHE A 82 4.58 -9.71 -7.39
CA PHE A 82 4.95 -9.80 -5.99
C PHE A 82 3.76 -9.51 -5.06
N ARG A 83 3.54 -10.39 -4.08
CA ARG A 83 2.55 -10.18 -3.00
C ARG A 83 3.16 -9.40 -1.84
N ILE A 84 2.41 -8.41 -1.35
CA ILE A 84 2.71 -7.67 -0.13
C ILE A 84 2.18 -8.46 1.07
N ASN A 85 2.95 -8.53 2.15
CA ASN A 85 2.56 -9.14 3.42
C ASN A 85 2.71 -8.17 4.60
N ARG A 86 2.25 -8.57 5.79
CA ARG A 86 2.32 -7.73 7.01
C ARG A 86 3.74 -7.27 7.36
N LYS A 87 4.77 -8.11 7.16
CA LYS A 87 6.17 -7.71 7.41
C LYS A 87 6.62 -6.63 6.43
N ASP A 88 6.17 -6.68 5.18
CA ASP A 88 6.45 -5.62 4.20
C ASP A 88 5.84 -4.29 4.63
N ILE A 89 4.63 -4.28 5.19
CA ILE A 89 3.97 -3.06 5.71
C ILE A 89 4.79 -2.43 6.83
N VAL A 90 5.22 -3.25 7.79
CA VAL A 90 6.05 -2.80 8.91
C VAL A 90 7.36 -2.21 8.40
N LYS A 91 8.09 -2.94 7.54
CA LYS A 91 9.34 -2.46 6.91
C LYS A 91 9.12 -1.15 6.16
N MET A 92 8.06 -1.07 5.36
CA MET A 92 7.73 0.10 4.57
C MET A 92 7.47 1.31 5.45
N LYS A 93 6.73 1.16 6.54
CA LYS A 93 6.52 2.26 7.50
C LYS A 93 7.86 2.84 7.95
N TYR A 94 8.78 2.00 8.41
CA TYR A 94 10.08 2.47 8.90
C TYR A 94 10.95 3.08 7.80
N PHE A 95 11.04 2.46 6.62
CA PHE A 95 11.80 3.02 5.50
C PHE A 95 11.23 4.33 4.94
N LEU A 96 9.99 4.69 5.30
CA LEU A 96 9.35 5.95 4.91
C LEU A 96 9.28 6.98 6.05
N SER A 97 9.34 6.57 7.33
CA SER A 97 9.10 7.44 8.49
C SER A 97 10.32 7.77 9.34
N GLU A 98 11.36 6.94 9.35
CA GLU A 98 12.53 7.09 10.23
C GLU A 98 13.86 7.12 9.47
N SER A 99 14.87 7.61 10.20
CA SER A 99 16.15 8.18 9.78
C SER A 99 17.17 7.11 9.33
N GLY A 100 18.46 7.44 9.32
CA GLY A 100 19.53 6.66 8.69
C GLY A 100 19.58 5.15 9.03
N MET A 101 20.33 4.39 8.23
CA MET A 101 20.42 2.92 8.34
C MET A 101 20.86 2.40 9.73
N GLU A 102 21.47 3.24 10.57
CA GLU A 102 21.87 2.90 11.94
C GLU A 102 20.66 2.72 12.85
N GLU A 103 19.71 3.67 12.86
CA GLU A 103 18.49 3.57 13.68
C GLU A 103 17.66 2.34 13.34
N LEU A 104 17.63 1.96 12.06
CA LEU A 104 16.92 0.75 11.63
C LEU A 104 17.64 -0.53 12.08
N GLN A 105 18.98 -0.54 12.10
CA GLN A 105 19.74 -1.68 12.60
C GLN A 105 19.51 -1.88 14.09
N ASP A 106 19.54 -0.80 14.87
CA ASP A 106 19.26 -0.83 16.31
C ASP A 106 17.85 -1.31 16.58
N ARG A 107 16.86 -0.80 15.84
CA ARG A 107 15.46 -1.15 16.01
C ARG A 107 15.16 -2.61 15.66
N PHE A 108 15.75 -3.12 14.58
CA PHE A 108 15.48 -4.48 14.11
C PHE A 108 16.48 -5.52 14.65
N MET A 109 17.53 -5.10 15.35
CA MET A 109 18.66 -5.94 15.78
C MET A 109 19.21 -6.80 14.63
N ASN A 110 19.31 -6.23 13.44
CA ASN A 110 19.70 -6.92 12.21
C ASN A 110 20.95 -6.28 11.60
N SER A 111 21.72 -7.07 10.85
CA SER A 111 22.90 -6.56 10.14
C SER A 111 22.51 -5.52 9.08
N SER A 112 23.42 -4.59 8.80
CA SER A 112 23.32 -3.65 7.68
C SER A 112 22.99 -4.35 6.35
N SER A 113 23.64 -5.48 6.06
CA SER A 113 23.40 -6.29 4.86
C SER A 113 21.95 -6.80 4.77
N THR A 114 21.37 -7.22 5.89
CA THR A 114 19.97 -7.66 5.97
C THR A 114 19.01 -6.49 5.73
N MET A 115 19.32 -5.32 6.30
CA MET A 115 18.54 -4.10 6.09
C MET A 115 18.56 -3.65 4.62
N TYR A 116 19.71 -3.67 3.95
CA TYR A 116 19.83 -3.37 2.52
C TYR A 116 19.05 -4.37 1.67
N ARG A 117 19.12 -5.66 1.98
CA ARG A 117 18.34 -6.69 1.29
C ARG A 117 16.84 -6.41 1.42
N TRP A 118 16.34 -6.16 2.62
CA TRP A 118 14.92 -5.85 2.83
C TRP A 118 14.47 -4.59 2.11
N ARG A 119 15.30 -3.55 2.09
CA ARG A 119 15.04 -2.32 1.36
C ARG A 119 14.90 -2.58 -0.14
N LYS A 120 15.81 -3.36 -0.71
CA LYS A 120 15.80 -3.75 -2.13
C LYS A 120 14.60 -4.62 -2.46
N GLU A 121 14.32 -5.64 -1.66
CA GLU A 121 13.14 -6.51 -1.83
C GLU A 121 11.86 -5.68 -1.86
N LEU A 122 11.68 -4.77 -0.89
CA LEU A 122 10.51 -3.91 -0.84
C LEU A 122 10.39 -3.03 -2.08
N ALA A 123 11.49 -2.37 -2.49
CA ALA A 123 11.51 -1.51 -3.66
C ALA A 123 11.08 -2.25 -4.95
N VAL A 124 11.57 -3.49 -5.13
CA VAL A 124 11.20 -4.37 -6.26
C VAL A 124 9.71 -4.67 -6.29
N LYS A 125 9.07 -4.92 -5.14
CA LYS A 125 7.62 -5.21 -5.08
C LYS A 125 6.76 -4.05 -5.58
N PHE A 126 7.25 -2.82 -5.47
CA PHE A 126 6.57 -1.61 -5.91
C PHE A 126 7.12 -1.04 -7.23
N GLY A 127 8.08 -1.73 -7.87
CA GLY A 127 8.68 -1.27 -9.13
C GLY A 127 9.45 0.04 -9.01
N VAL A 128 10.05 0.32 -7.85
CA VAL A 128 10.82 1.55 -7.61
C VAL A 128 12.29 1.24 -7.28
N ARG A 129 13.18 2.23 -7.44
CA ARG A 129 14.60 2.10 -7.08
C ARG A 129 14.81 2.00 -5.57
N GLU A 130 14.03 2.77 -4.80
CA GLU A 130 14.08 2.77 -3.35
C GLU A 130 12.70 3.02 -2.75
N PRO A 131 12.39 2.54 -1.52
CA PRO A 131 11.06 2.71 -0.91
C PRO A 131 10.61 4.16 -0.82
N ARG A 132 11.51 5.11 -0.49
CA ARG A 132 11.19 6.55 -0.44
C ARG A 132 10.69 7.14 -1.76
N TYR A 133 10.96 6.48 -2.90
CA TYR A 133 10.43 6.94 -4.20
C TYR A 133 8.92 6.70 -4.33
N LEU A 134 8.30 5.94 -3.42
CA LEU A 134 6.85 5.86 -3.30
C LEU A 134 6.22 7.21 -2.88
N LEU A 135 7.01 8.12 -2.32
CA LEU A 135 6.60 9.47 -1.93
C LEU A 135 6.81 10.50 -3.07
N LEU A 136 7.41 10.10 -4.19
CA LEU A 136 7.68 10.96 -5.34
C LEU A 136 6.62 10.79 -6.45
N PRO A 137 6.49 11.77 -7.36
CA PRO A 137 5.67 11.62 -8.56
C PRO A 137 6.14 10.47 -9.46
N ASP A 138 5.22 9.88 -10.22
CA ASP A 138 5.53 8.72 -11.07
C ASP A 138 6.55 9.02 -12.18
N SER A 139 6.69 10.29 -12.55
CA SER A 139 7.62 10.78 -13.57
C SER A 139 9.10 10.78 -13.16
N VAL A 140 9.41 10.63 -11.86
CA VAL A 140 10.80 10.73 -11.35
C VAL A 140 11.52 9.37 -11.36
N THR A 141 10.84 8.31 -11.79
CA THR A 141 11.33 6.93 -11.80
C THR A 141 11.57 6.44 -13.23
N LEU A 142 12.57 7.00 -13.92
CA LEU A 142 13.15 6.32 -15.08
C LEU A 142 14.11 5.24 -14.55
N LEU A 143 13.91 4.01 -15.03
CA LEU A 143 14.83 2.88 -14.84
C LEU A 143 16.16 3.17 -15.51
#